data_AF-A0A3M1AI96-F1
#
_entry.id   AF-A0A3M1AI96-F1
#
_cell.length_a   1.000
_cell.length_b   1.000
_cell.length_c   1.000
_cell.angle_alpha   90.00
_cell.angle_beta   90.00
_cell.angle_gamma   90.00
#
_symmetry.space_group_name_H-M   'P 1'
#
loop_
_entity.id
_entity.type
_entity.pdbx_description
1 polymer ?
#
loop_
_entity_poly.entity_id
_entity_poly.type
_entity_poly.pdbx_seq_one_letter_code
_entity_poly.pdbx_strand_id
1 'polypeptide(L)'
;MKAIDGDGTFQRFWFGGLLLFLFFGGLFCVLAIGHLRYPGFTETMEGDVLQQIERIARGAPPYPKADGTFVALPYLPLYPLMAAPLYRTFGDTLFVSRLISVVCALLAGGVIVAIGRRE
;
A
#
# COMPACT_ATOMS: atom_id res chain seq x y z
N MET A 1 36.54 20.04 2.64
CA MET A 1 35.77 19.35 1.59
C MET A 1 35.99 20.12 0.30
N LYS A 2 36.89 19.65 -0.57
CA LYS A 2 37.29 20.33 -1.82
C LYS A 2 36.36 19.87 -2.94
N ALA A 3 35.90 20.83 -3.72
CA ALA A 3 34.97 20.77 -4.86
C ALA A 3 34.85 19.40 -5.57
N ILE A 4 33.64 18.83 -5.54
CA ILE A 4 33.19 17.75 -6.43
C ILE A 4 32.59 18.33 -7.75
N ASP A 5 32.51 19.65 -7.88
CA ASP A 5 31.79 20.35 -8.96
C ASP A 5 32.64 20.69 -10.20
N GLY A 6 33.65 19.89 -10.54
CA GLY A 6 34.55 20.19 -11.67
C GLY A 6 34.01 19.80 -13.05
N ASP A 7 33.11 18.83 -13.15
CA ASP A 7 32.69 18.23 -14.42
C ASP A 7 31.16 18.22 -14.64
N GLY A 8 30.38 18.73 -13.68
CA GLY A 8 28.91 18.74 -13.73
C GLY A 8 28.28 17.34 -13.70
N THR A 9 29.07 16.26 -13.58
CA THR A 9 28.59 14.87 -13.57
C THR A 9 27.71 14.62 -12.35
N PHE A 10 28.09 15.19 -11.20
CA PHE A 10 27.30 15.12 -9.97
C PHE A 10 25.92 15.79 -10.12
N GLN A 11 25.87 16.97 -10.73
CA GLN A 11 24.62 17.71 -10.94
C GLN A 11 23.70 17.02 -11.96
N ARG A 12 24.28 16.41 -13.01
CA ARG A 12 23.54 15.56 -13.97
C ARG A 12 22.97 14.30 -13.33
N PHE A 13 23.70 13.68 -12.41
CA PHE A 13 23.23 12.51 -11.66
C PHE A 13 21.99 12.84 -10.82
N TRP A 14 22.03 13.95 -10.06
CA TRP A 14 20.87 14.41 -9.29
C TRP A 14 19.67 14.77 -10.15
N PHE A 15 19.90 15.44 -11.28
CA PHE A 15 18.82 15.78 -12.21
C PHE A 15 18.16 14.52 -12.80
N GLY A 16 18.96 13.53 -13.20
CA GLY A 16 18.46 12.23 -13.63
C GLY A 16 17.67 11.52 -12.54
N GLY A 17 18.19 11.50 -11.30
CA GLY A 17 17.49 10.94 -10.15
C GLY A 17 16.13 11.61 -9.88
N LEU A 18 16.08 12.94 -9.95
CA LEU A 18 14.84 13.70 -9.78
C LEU A 18 13.82 13.37 -10.89
N LEU A 19 14.24 13.28 -12.15
CA LEU A 19 13.36 12.92 -13.25
C LEU A 19 12.79 11.51 -13.10
N LEU A 20 13.61 10.53 -12.72
CA LEU A 20 13.17 9.16 -12.46
C LEU A 20 12.18 9.12 -11.28
N PHE A 21 12.47 9.86 -10.21
CA PHE A 21 11.58 9.97 -9.06
C PHE A 21 10.21 10.55 -9.47
N LEU A 22 10.19 11.65 -10.23
CA LEU A 22 8.95 12.27 -10.70
C LEU A 22 8.18 11.33 -11.64
N PHE A 23 8.88 10.62 -12.53
CA PHE A 23 8.26 9.69 -13.46
C PHE A 23 7.64 8.49 -12.74
N PHE A 24 8.43 7.74 -11.96
CA PHE A 24 7.94 6.55 -11.27
C PHE A 24 6.96 6.89 -10.14
N GLY A 25 7.22 7.97 -9.39
CA GLY A 25 6.30 8.47 -8.37
C GLY A 25 4.97 8.94 -8.97
N GLY A 26 5.01 9.68 -10.08
CA GLY A 26 3.83 10.09 -10.82
C GLY A 26 3.04 8.89 -11.35
N LEU A 27 3.72 7.93 -11.99
CA LEU A 27 3.11 6.71 -12.49
C LEU A 27 2.46 5.90 -11.36
N PHE A 28 3.14 5.74 -10.23
CA PHE A 28 2.59 5.11 -9.04
C PHE A 28 1.31 5.81 -8.59
N CYS A 29 1.32 7.14 -8.44
CA CYS A 29 0.13 7.89 -8.04
C CYS A 29 -1.04 7.70 -9.00
N VAL A 30 -0.80 7.76 -10.31
CA VAL A 30 -1.83 7.57 -11.34
C VAL A 30 -2.45 6.17 -11.24
N LEU A 31 -1.63 5.13 -11.15
CA LEU A 31 -2.10 3.75 -11.06
C LEU A 31 -2.82 3.49 -9.72
N ALA A 32 -2.25 3.96 -8.62
CA ALA A 32 -2.83 3.81 -7.28
C ALA A 32 -4.22 4.45 -7.20
N ILE A 33 -4.38 5.69 -7.70
CA ILE A 33 -5.66 6.39 -7.72
C ILE A 33 -6.64 5.71 -8.70
N GLY A 34 -6.17 5.34 -9.89
CA GLY A 34 -7.00 4.66 -10.90
C GLY A 34 -7.55 3.32 -10.41
N HIS A 35 -6.77 2.57 -9.62
CA HIS A 35 -7.19 1.29 -9.07
C HIS A 35 -8.12 1.40 -7.85
N LEU A 36 -8.27 2.55 -7.20
CA LEU A 36 -9.16 2.67 -6.04
C LEU A 36 -10.59 2.18 -6.34
N ARG A 37 -11.12 2.49 -7.54
CA ARG A 37 -12.48 2.10 -7.96
C ARG A 37 -12.50 0.98 -9.00
N TYR A 38 -11.36 0.37 -9.30
CA TYR A 38 -11.31 -0.71 -10.27
C TYR A 38 -12.10 -1.92 -9.72
N PRO A 39 -13.08 -2.46 -10.45
CA PRO A 39 -13.98 -3.48 -9.90
C PRO A 39 -13.36 -4.88 -9.81
N GLY A 40 -12.29 -5.15 -10.58
CA GLY A 40 -11.62 -6.45 -10.58
C GLY A 40 -10.53 -6.55 -9.52
N PHE A 41 -10.02 -7.76 -9.32
CA PHE A 41 -8.79 -8.00 -8.57
C PHE A 41 -7.58 -7.50 -9.36
N THR A 42 -6.73 -6.71 -8.72
CA THR A 42 -5.43 -6.29 -9.25
C THR A 42 -4.32 -7.25 -8.83
N GLU A 43 -4.54 -7.98 -7.74
CA GLU A 43 -3.61 -8.94 -7.18
C GLU A 43 -4.41 -10.13 -6.61
N THR A 44 -3.85 -11.34 -6.68
CA THR A 44 -4.56 -12.59 -6.38
C THR A 44 -5.04 -12.69 -4.93
N MET A 45 -4.31 -12.10 -3.99
CA MET A 45 -4.59 -12.13 -2.55
C MET A 45 -5.60 -11.06 -2.12
N GLU A 46 -6.00 -10.11 -2.98
CA GLU A 46 -6.99 -9.10 -2.62
C GLU A 46 -8.33 -9.73 -2.20
N GLY A 47 -8.72 -10.83 -2.85
CA GLY A 47 -9.92 -11.60 -2.48
C GLY A 47 -9.79 -12.28 -1.13
N ASP A 48 -8.64 -12.91 -0.88
CA ASP A 48 -8.34 -13.58 0.38
C ASP A 48 -8.33 -12.60 1.56
N VAL A 49 -7.74 -11.43 1.37
CA VAL A 49 -7.73 -10.35 2.36
C VAL A 49 -9.15 -9.81 2.58
N LEU A 50 -9.93 -9.62 1.52
CA LEU A 50 -11.32 -9.18 1.62
C LEU A 50 -12.17 -10.19 2.40
N GLN A 51 -11.95 -11.49 2.20
CA GLN A 51 -12.61 -12.54 2.97
C GLN A 51 -12.24 -12.46 4.46
N GLN A 52 -10.97 -12.24 4.81
CA GLN A 52 -10.57 -12.04 6.22
C GLN A 52 -11.23 -10.80 6.83
N ILE A 53 -11.29 -9.69 6.07
CA ILE A 53 -11.96 -8.46 6.50
C ILE A 53 -13.44 -8.71 6.77
N GLU A 54 -14.13 -9.36 5.85
CA GLU A 54 -15.55 -9.71 5.98
C GLU A 54 -15.79 -10.57 7.23
N ARG A 55 -14.96 -11.60 7.44
CA ARG A 55 -15.06 -12.48 8.62
C ARG A 55 -14.94 -11.69 9.91
N ILE A 56 -13.91 -10.85 10.04
CA ILE A 56 -13.72 -9.99 11.21
C ILE A 56 -14.90 -9.02 11.37
N ALA A 57 -15.36 -8.41 10.27
CA ALA A 57 -16.49 -7.49 10.28
C ALA A 57 -17.77 -8.17 10.79
N ARG A 58 -17.96 -9.46 10.52
CA ARG A 58 -19.07 -10.31 11.01
C ARG A 58 -18.83 -10.91 12.40
N GLY A 59 -17.70 -10.62 13.06
CA GLY A 59 -17.36 -11.17 14.38
C GLY A 59 -16.82 -12.61 14.36
N ALA A 60 -16.45 -13.12 13.19
CA ALA A 60 -15.79 -14.40 13.05
C ALA A 60 -14.25 -14.27 13.15
N PRO A 61 -13.53 -15.33 13.53
CA PRO A 61 -12.08 -15.35 13.48
C PRO A 61 -11.55 -15.10 12.04
N PRO A 62 -10.43 -14.37 11.87
CA PRO A 62 -9.87 -14.06 10.55
C PRO A 62 -9.53 -15.32 9.76
N TYR A 63 -9.04 -16.36 10.44
CA TYR A 63 -8.81 -17.66 9.84
C TYR A 63 -9.96 -18.62 10.19
N PRO A 64 -10.51 -19.35 9.22
CA PRO A 64 -11.45 -20.43 9.49
C PRO A 64 -10.80 -21.57 10.29
N LYS A 65 -11.63 -22.49 10.77
CA LYS A 65 -11.12 -23.75 11.33
C LYS A 65 -10.29 -24.47 10.26
N ALA A 66 -9.29 -25.24 10.68
CA ALA A 66 -8.46 -26.04 9.80
C ALA A 66 -9.27 -27.23 9.22
N ASP A 67 -10.18 -26.91 8.30
CA ASP A 67 -10.98 -27.83 7.51
C ASP A 67 -10.80 -27.53 6.00
N GLY A 68 -11.61 -28.13 5.13
CA GLY A 68 -11.50 -27.94 3.68
C GLY A 68 -11.71 -26.50 3.19
N THR A 69 -12.12 -25.57 4.06
CA THR A 69 -12.27 -24.14 3.76
C THR A 69 -11.07 -23.30 4.20
N PHE A 70 -10.05 -23.93 4.83
CA PHE A 70 -8.87 -23.25 5.33
C PHE A 70 -7.85 -22.97 4.23
N VAL A 71 -7.56 -21.69 4.03
CA VAL A 71 -6.44 -21.22 3.20
C VAL A 71 -5.38 -20.62 4.13
N ALA A 72 -4.19 -21.22 4.12
CA ALA A 72 -3.05 -20.75 4.91
C ALA A 72 -2.46 -19.49 4.28
N LEU A 73 -2.96 -18.32 4.68
CA LEU A 73 -2.46 -17.04 4.19
C LEU A 73 -1.28 -16.57 5.05
N PRO A 74 -0.13 -16.19 4.46
CA PRO A 74 1.05 -15.69 5.18
C PRO A 74 0.89 -14.24 5.66
N TYR A 75 -0.35 -13.77 5.91
CA TYR A 75 -0.63 -12.40 6.30
C TYR A 75 -1.00 -12.29 7.76
N LEU A 76 -0.40 -11.35 8.48
CA LEU A 76 -0.77 -10.98 9.84
C LEU A 76 -2.13 -10.26 9.86
N PRO A 77 -2.96 -10.47 10.89
CA PRO A 77 -4.35 -9.98 10.91
C PRO A 77 -4.49 -8.47 11.13
N LEU A 78 -3.39 -7.73 11.35
CA LEU A 78 -3.45 -6.30 11.67
C LEU A 78 -4.17 -5.49 10.61
N TYR A 79 -3.84 -5.72 9.33
CA TYR A 79 -4.48 -5.00 8.23
C TYR A 79 -5.98 -5.32 8.10
N PRO A 80 -6.40 -6.61 8.07
CA PRO A 80 -7.81 -6.97 8.12
C PRO A 80 -8.56 -6.40 9.33
N LEU A 81 -7.93 -6.36 10.51
CA LEU A 81 -8.51 -5.78 11.73
C LEU A 81 -8.77 -4.28 11.59
N MET A 82 -7.86 -3.54 10.93
CA MET A 82 -8.05 -2.11 10.67
C MET A 82 -9.11 -1.82 9.62
N ALA A 83 -9.25 -2.69 8.61
CA ALA A 83 -10.20 -2.50 7.52
C ALA A 83 -11.63 -2.95 7.88
N ALA A 84 -11.81 -3.91 8.78
CA ALA A 84 -13.12 -4.46 9.14
C ALA A 84 -14.17 -3.44 9.65
N PRO A 85 -13.83 -2.43 10.47
CA PRO A 85 -14.79 -1.39 10.85
C PRO A 85 -15.32 -0.60 9.65
N LEU A 86 -14.44 -0.32 8.68
CA LEU A 86 -14.78 0.44 7.48
C LEU A 86 -15.54 -0.43 6.46
N TYR A 87 -15.27 -1.73 6.42
CA TYR A 87 -16.07 -2.67 5.63
C TYR A 87 -17.56 -2.63 6.01
N ARG A 88 -17.89 -2.48 7.30
CA ARG A 88 -19.28 -2.38 7.75
C ARG A 88 -20.02 -1.16 7.19
N THR A 89 -19.31 -0.08 6.87
CA THR A 89 -19.92 1.17 6.38
C THR A 89 -19.93 1.26 4.85
N PHE A 90 -18.89 0.76 4.19
CA PHE A 90 -18.72 0.85 2.74
C PHE A 90 -19.12 -0.43 1.99
N GLY A 91 -19.35 -1.53 2.69
CA GLY A 91 -19.75 -2.82 2.12
C GLY A 91 -18.62 -3.60 1.47
N ASP A 92 -19.01 -4.59 0.67
CA ASP A 92 -18.13 -5.57 0.04
C ASP A 92 -17.40 -4.99 -1.18
N THR A 93 -16.48 -4.07 -0.92
CA THR A 93 -15.72 -3.38 -1.96
C THR A 93 -14.23 -3.37 -1.64
N LEU A 94 -13.40 -3.55 -2.67
CA LEU A 94 -11.94 -3.38 -2.57
C LEU A 94 -11.53 -1.91 -2.42
N PHE A 95 -12.47 -0.96 -2.51
CA PHE A 95 -12.19 0.46 -2.41
C PHE A 95 -11.55 0.82 -1.07
N VAL A 96 -12.12 0.32 0.03
CA VAL A 96 -11.63 0.63 1.38
C VAL A 96 -10.24 0.08 1.61
N SER A 97 -10.01 -1.19 1.28
CA SER A 97 -8.70 -1.82 1.43
C SER A 97 -7.65 -1.07 0.59
N ARG A 98 -7.94 -0.78 -0.67
CA ARG A 98 -7.02 -0.02 -1.52
C ARG A 98 -6.75 1.39 -1.00
N LEU A 99 -7.78 2.08 -0.51
CA LEU A 99 -7.61 3.41 0.09
C LEU A 99 -6.68 3.36 1.31
N ILE A 100 -6.87 2.38 2.20
CA ILE A 100 -5.98 2.17 3.35
C ILE A 100 -4.54 1.94 2.87
N SER A 101 -4.33 1.10 1.86
CA SER A 101 -3.00 0.81 1.32
C SER A 101 -2.32 2.06 0.74
N VAL A 102 -3.06 2.90 0.00
CA VAL A 102 -2.55 4.18 -0.52
C VAL A 102 -2.18 5.13 0.61
N VAL A 103 -3.03 5.27 1.63
CA VAL A 103 -2.74 6.11 2.80
C VAL A 103 -1.49 5.60 3.53
N CYS A 104 -1.37 4.29 3.76
CA CYS A 104 -0.20 3.69 4.39
C CYS A 104 1.09 3.93 3.58
N ALA A 105 1.03 3.83 2.24
CA ALA A 105 2.18 4.11 1.38
C ALA A 105 2.66 5.57 1.51
N LEU A 106 1.71 6.52 1.52
CA LEU A 106 2.00 7.94 1.72
C LEU A 106 2.56 8.23 3.12
N LEU A 107 1.98 7.62 4.15
CA LEU A 107 2.46 7.75 5.53
C LEU A 107 3.87 7.19 5.68
N ALA A 108 4.16 6.02 5.10
CA ALA A 108 5.50 5.44 5.11
C ALA A 108 6.53 6.37 4.44
N GLY A 109 6.20 6.91 3.26
CA GLY A 109 7.04 7.91 2.60
C GLY A 109 7.24 9.17 3.45
N GLY A 110 6.17 9.66 4.09
CA GLY A 110 6.24 10.80 5.00
C GLY A 110 7.13 10.54 6.22
N VAL A 111 7.07 9.34 6.81
CA VAL A 111 7.92 8.92 7.92
C VAL A 111 9.38 8.86 7.49
N ILE A 112 9.69 8.30 6.32
CA ILE A 112 11.06 8.26 5.78
C ILE A 112 11.63 9.67 5.65
N VAL A 113 10.85 10.60 5.07
CA VAL A 113 11.25 12.01 4.94
C VAL A 113 11.42 12.68 6.30
N ALA A 114 10.53 12.40 7.25
CA ALA A 114 10.59 12.96 8.60
C ALA A 114 11.82 12.49 9.37
N ILE A 115 12.24 11.23 9.19
CA ILE A 115 13.46 10.68 9.79
C ILE A 115 14.69 11.31 9.11
N GLY A 116 14.76 11.32 7.78
CA GLY A 116 15.90 11.86 7.05
C GLY A 116 16.12 13.37 7.22
N ARG A 117 15.12 14.11 7.71
CA ARG A 117 15.24 15.55 8.07
C ARG A 117 15.76 15.78 9.49
N ARG A 118 15.78 14.75 10.34
CA ARG A 118 16.28 14.83 11.72
C ARG A 118 17.77 14.54 11.82
N GLU A 119 18.31 13.80 10.84
CA GLU A 119 19.74 13.53 10.66
C GLU A 119 20.42 14.68 9.92
#